data_AF-A0A2V6GTH6-F1
#
_entry.id   AF-A0A2V6GTH6-F1
#
_cell.length_a   1.000
_cell.length_b   1.000
_cell.length_c   1.000
_cell.angle_alpha   90.00
_cell.angle_beta   90.00
_cell.angle_gamma   90.00
#
_symmetry.space_group_name_H-M   'P 1'
#
loop_
_entity.id
_entity.type
_entity.pdbx_description
1 polymer ?
#
loop_
_entity_poly.entity_id
_entity_poly.type
_entity_poly.pdbx_seq_one_letter_code
_entity_poly.pdbx_strand_id
1 'polypeptide(L)'
;MRLLSPDRLLGVILIAVLTILLLVVIWSLDRGLDITDESLTLLSYLYPGEYPANFSMSYTIVDRITGWMHPSVVGYRWITLALILLTATAFFCGFWQWLRRFVAAEPRRAVSLAVVFPYLLIGWLSVYGIGLVTLNYNTLNSACLASVAGLLFYILAHVPRRGVQPGRIVAGLFMVGFFSALDLFVKFPTAIIMFGGAVLLIVLHMRRLGRRTIAFAIGIQILGAMAGLAAYFADVRSITAWLSNYPGQLRVVSQVSHNQALCCFPMCVLPNHSACFCYVTFRLFS
;
A
#
# COMPACT_ATOMS: atom_id res chain seq x y z
N MET A 1 17.90 -30.18 -30.42
CA MET A 1 17.53 -29.29 -29.30
C MET A 1 17.05 -27.96 -29.87
N ARG A 2 15.76 -27.61 -29.71
CA ARG A 2 15.28 -26.25 -30.03
C ARG A 2 15.66 -25.33 -28.88
N LEU A 3 16.59 -24.41 -29.10
CA LEU A 3 16.93 -23.36 -28.15
C LEU A 3 15.64 -22.60 -27.77
N LEU A 4 15.38 -22.46 -26.47
CA LEU A 4 14.30 -21.62 -25.97
C LEU A 4 14.49 -20.19 -26.48
N SER A 5 13.40 -19.52 -26.88
CA SER A 5 13.49 -18.09 -27.17
C SER A 5 14.00 -17.33 -25.92
N PRO A 6 14.74 -16.22 -26.07
CA PRO A 6 15.33 -15.50 -24.95
C PRO A 6 14.33 -15.18 -23.82
N ASP A 7 13.10 -14.78 -24.18
CA ASP A 7 12.03 -14.48 -23.21
C ASP A 7 11.57 -15.70 -22.42
N ARG A 8 11.57 -16.89 -23.04
CA ARG A 8 11.20 -18.14 -22.35
C ARG A 8 12.30 -18.56 -21.40
N LEU A 9 13.56 -18.42 -21.81
CA LEU A 9 14.70 -18.70 -20.93
C LEU A 9 14.69 -17.75 -19.73
N LEU A 10 14.50 -16.44 -19.96
CA LEU A 10 14.37 -15.45 -18.89
C LEU A 10 13.20 -15.78 -17.96
N GLY A 11 12.03 -16.13 -18.51
CA GLY A 11 10.87 -16.53 -17.71
C GLY A 11 11.16 -17.73 -16.82
N VAL A 12 11.83 -18.76 -17.34
CA VAL A 12 12.24 -19.93 -16.56
C VAL A 12 13.20 -19.54 -15.43
N ILE A 13 14.20 -18.71 -15.72
CA ILE A 13 15.16 -18.22 -14.70
C ILE A 13 14.41 -17.46 -13.60
N LEU A 14 13.52 -16.53 -13.96
CA LEU A 14 12.77 -15.74 -12.98
C LEU A 14 11.82 -16.60 -12.14
N ILE A 15 11.16 -17.60 -12.73
CA ILE A 15 10.33 -18.56 -11.97
C ILE A 15 11.19 -19.37 -11.00
N ALA A 16 12.38 -19.83 -11.43
CA ALA A 16 13.29 -20.56 -10.55
C ALA A 16 13.76 -19.68 -9.37
N VAL A 17 14.16 -18.43 -9.64
CA VAL A 17 14.54 -17.47 -8.60
C VAL A 17 13.39 -17.18 -7.65
N LEU A 18 12.18 -16.93 -8.17
CA LEU A 18 10.99 -16.71 -7.35
C LEU A 18 10.71 -17.93 -6.46
N THR A 19 10.83 -19.15 -7.00
CA THR A 19 10.59 -20.38 -6.25
C THR A 19 11.59 -20.53 -5.12
N ILE A 20 12.88 -20.28 -5.38
CA ILE A 20 13.92 -20.29 -4.35
C ILE A 20 13.62 -19.24 -3.28
N LEU A 21 13.28 -18.01 -3.67
CA LEU A 21 12.94 -16.94 -2.72
C LEU A 21 11.74 -17.31 -1.85
N LEU A 22 10.67 -17.86 -2.43
CA LEU A 22 9.51 -18.31 -1.67
C LEU A 22 9.87 -19.41 -0.67
N LEU A 23 10.68 -20.39 -1.09
CA LEU A 23 11.15 -21.44 -0.19
C LEU A 23 12.00 -20.87 0.96
N VAL A 24 12.90 -19.93 0.69
CA VAL A 24 13.71 -19.26 1.71
C VAL A 24 12.85 -18.44 2.66
N VAL A 25 11.89 -17.67 2.13
CA VAL A 25 10.96 -16.88 2.94
C VAL A 25 10.15 -17.79 3.84
N ILE A 26 9.50 -18.83 3.29
CA ILE A 26 8.72 -19.81 4.06
C ILE A 26 9.58 -20.46 5.15
N TRP A 27 10.80 -20.87 4.80
CA TRP A 27 11.76 -21.45 5.74
C TRP A 27 12.21 -20.44 6.81
N SER A 28 12.20 -19.14 6.53
CA SER A 28 12.56 -18.12 7.53
C SER A 28 11.42 -17.76 8.49
N LEU A 29 10.15 -18.03 8.16
CA LEU A 29 9.01 -17.52 8.93
C LEU A 29 8.98 -18.05 10.38
N ASP A 30 9.46 -19.26 10.62
CA ASP A 30 9.54 -19.88 11.95
C ASP A 30 10.86 -19.62 12.68
N ARG A 31 11.78 -18.85 12.07
CA ARG A 31 13.11 -18.57 12.63
C ARG A 31 13.33 -17.12 13.00
N GLY A 32 14.12 -16.92 14.05
CA GLY A 32 14.54 -15.61 14.53
C GLY A 32 13.42 -14.83 15.20
N LEU A 33 13.78 -13.99 16.15
CA LEU A 33 12.93 -12.94 16.69
C LEU A 33 13.69 -11.64 16.49
N ASP A 34 13.06 -10.67 15.84
CA ASP A 34 13.64 -9.33 15.72
C ASP A 34 13.34 -8.57 17.01
N ILE A 35 14.24 -8.71 17.99
CA ILE A 35 13.96 -8.43 19.41
C ILE A 35 13.46 -6.99 19.65
N THR A 36 13.82 -6.02 18.80
CA THR A 36 13.44 -4.61 18.99
C THR A 36 12.07 -4.27 18.40
N ASP A 37 11.95 -4.24 17.07
CA ASP A 37 10.80 -3.62 16.40
C ASP A 37 9.61 -4.59 16.26
N GLU A 38 9.88 -5.89 16.14
CA GLU A 38 8.84 -6.92 16.07
C GLU A 38 8.15 -7.08 17.43
N SER A 39 8.91 -7.10 18.53
CA SER A 39 8.35 -7.19 19.89
C SER A 39 7.41 -6.01 20.21
N LEU A 40 7.79 -4.79 19.81
CA LEU A 40 6.99 -3.59 20.07
C LEU A 40 5.71 -3.57 19.23
N THR A 41 5.80 -4.07 17.98
CA THR A 41 4.64 -4.26 17.10
C THR A 41 3.67 -5.30 17.67
N LEU A 42 4.18 -6.45 18.12
CA LEU A 42 3.38 -7.52 18.74
C LEU A 42 2.75 -7.09 20.06
N LEU A 43 3.48 -6.35 20.91
CA LEU A 43 2.94 -5.80 22.15
C LEU A 43 1.76 -4.85 21.87
N SER A 44 1.85 -4.06 20.80
CA SER A 44 0.78 -3.17 20.35
C SER A 44 -0.47 -3.93 19.86
N TYR A 45 -0.32 -5.18 19.41
CA TYR A 45 -1.45 -6.05 19.06
C TYR A 45 -2.08 -6.71 20.28
N LEU A 46 -1.29 -6.99 21.32
CA LEU A 46 -1.78 -7.61 22.55
C LEU A 46 -2.54 -6.60 23.43
N TYR A 47 -2.10 -5.34 23.43
CA TYR A 47 -2.71 -4.25 24.21
C TYR A 47 -3.07 -3.04 23.33
N PRO A 48 -3.97 -3.20 22.34
CA PRO A 48 -4.29 -2.15 21.37
C PRO A 48 -5.00 -0.94 22.00
N GLY A 49 -5.56 -1.09 23.20
CA GLY A 49 -6.15 0.00 23.98
C GLY A 49 -5.16 0.76 24.85
N GLU A 50 -4.00 0.17 25.18
CA GLU A 50 -3.02 0.74 26.10
C GLU A 50 -1.90 1.50 25.38
N TYR A 51 -1.69 1.22 24.09
CA TYR A 51 -0.73 1.94 23.27
C TYR A 51 -1.41 3.13 22.57
N PRO A 52 -1.23 4.38 23.04
CA PRO A 52 -1.63 5.56 22.29
C PRO A 52 -0.61 5.77 21.16
N ALA A 53 -0.54 4.87 20.18
CA ALA A 53 0.31 5.15 19.03
C ALA A 53 -0.32 6.30 18.24
N ASN A 54 0.42 7.41 18.21
CA ASN A 54 -0.16 8.74 18.13
C ASN A 54 -0.66 9.14 16.72
N PHE A 55 -0.35 8.38 15.66
CA PHE A 55 -0.70 8.77 14.27
C PHE A 55 -1.07 7.60 13.35
N SER A 56 -0.59 6.39 13.61
CA SER A 56 -1.03 5.19 12.90
C SER A 56 -1.96 4.41 13.83
N MET A 57 -3.14 4.04 13.37
CA MET A 57 -4.09 3.14 14.05
C MET A 57 -4.03 1.73 13.45
N SER A 58 -2.95 1.42 12.73
CA SER A 58 -2.72 0.15 12.06
C SER A 58 -2.85 -1.05 12.99
N TYR A 59 -2.37 -0.98 14.23
CA TYR A 59 -2.48 -2.07 15.21
C TYR A 59 -3.92 -2.36 15.62
N THR A 60 -4.77 -1.35 15.79
CA THR A 60 -6.19 -1.56 16.07
C THR A 60 -6.90 -2.21 14.87
N ILE A 61 -6.50 -1.86 13.65
CA ILE A 61 -7.02 -2.51 12.43
C ILE A 61 -6.57 -3.97 12.37
N VAL A 62 -5.28 -4.24 12.60
CA VAL A 62 -4.73 -5.62 12.61
C VAL A 62 -5.43 -6.47 13.68
N ASP A 63 -5.52 -5.96 14.91
CA ASP A 63 -6.19 -6.66 16.01
C ASP A 63 -7.65 -6.93 15.67
N ARG A 64 -8.38 -5.96 15.10
CA ARG A 64 -9.78 -6.20 14.73
C ARG A 64 -9.95 -7.30 13.68
N ILE A 65 -9.03 -7.40 12.72
CA ILE A 65 -9.08 -8.40 11.64
C ILE A 65 -8.60 -9.77 12.10
N THR A 66 -7.62 -9.82 13.02
CA THR A 66 -6.86 -11.05 13.32
C THR A 66 -6.93 -11.50 14.78
N GLY A 67 -7.33 -10.63 15.70
CA GLY A 67 -7.32 -10.85 17.15
C GLY A 67 -8.20 -12.01 17.61
N TRP A 68 -9.27 -12.32 16.87
CA TRP A 68 -10.12 -13.49 17.11
C TRP A 68 -9.38 -14.83 16.93
N MET A 69 -8.28 -14.86 16.17
CA MET A 69 -7.45 -16.05 15.99
C MET A 69 -6.37 -16.21 17.07
N HIS A 70 -6.11 -15.16 17.84
CA HIS A 70 -4.94 -15.03 18.73
C HIS A 70 -3.64 -15.53 18.07
N PRO A 71 -3.19 -14.90 16.96
CA PRO A 71 -2.05 -15.39 16.20
C PRO A 71 -0.77 -15.36 17.04
N SER A 72 0.03 -16.43 16.95
CA SER A 72 1.41 -16.39 17.42
C SER A 72 2.25 -15.49 16.51
N VAL A 73 3.51 -15.22 16.90
CA VAL A 73 4.47 -14.48 16.06
C VAL A 73 4.56 -15.08 14.65
N VAL A 74 4.70 -16.41 14.57
CA VAL A 74 4.74 -17.13 13.29
C VAL A 74 3.42 -16.99 12.53
N GLY A 75 2.29 -16.96 13.24
CA GLY A 75 0.98 -16.68 12.66
C GLY A 75 0.91 -15.31 11.97
N TYR A 76 1.37 -14.24 12.63
CA TYR A 76 1.42 -12.91 12.02
C TYR A 76 2.32 -12.85 10.79
N ARG A 77 3.45 -13.57 10.78
CA ARG A 77 4.35 -13.66 9.63
C ARG A 77 3.72 -14.37 8.43
N TRP A 78 2.92 -15.42 8.67
CA TRP A 78 2.11 -16.07 7.63
C TRP A 78 1.04 -15.13 7.08
N ILE A 79 0.38 -14.36 7.95
CA ILE A 79 -0.61 -13.34 7.53
C ILE A 79 0.07 -12.28 6.65
N THR A 80 1.28 -11.81 7.03
CA THR A 80 2.08 -10.90 6.20
C THR A 80 2.36 -11.47 4.82
N LEU A 81 2.83 -12.73 4.76
CA LEU A 81 3.14 -13.37 3.48
C LEU A 81 1.88 -13.47 2.61
N ALA A 82 0.77 -13.94 3.19
CA ALA A 82 -0.50 -14.03 2.48
C ALA A 82 -0.95 -12.65 1.96
N LEU A 83 -0.86 -11.60 2.77
CA LEU A 83 -1.23 -10.24 2.40
C LEU A 83 -0.35 -9.71 1.24
N ILE A 84 0.96 -9.93 1.30
CA ILE A 84 1.89 -9.55 0.22
C ILE A 84 1.54 -10.28 -1.06
N LEU A 85 1.36 -11.60 -1.02
CA LEU A 85 1.03 -12.40 -2.20
C LEU A 85 -0.30 -11.98 -2.81
N LEU A 86 -1.33 -11.75 -1.99
CA LEU A 86 -2.66 -11.33 -2.45
C LEU A 86 -2.61 -9.94 -3.10
N THR A 87 -1.98 -8.97 -2.45
CA THR A 87 -1.94 -7.59 -2.95
C THR A 87 -1.00 -7.43 -4.15
N ALA A 88 0.14 -8.12 -4.18
CA ALA A 88 1.00 -8.19 -5.35
C ALA A 88 0.29 -8.81 -6.55
N THR A 89 -0.52 -9.86 -6.32
CA THR A 89 -1.33 -10.50 -7.38
C THR A 89 -2.42 -9.56 -7.86
N ALA A 90 -3.15 -8.88 -6.97
CA ALA A 90 -4.18 -7.91 -7.33
C ALA A 90 -3.59 -6.75 -8.15
N PHE A 91 -2.44 -6.22 -7.73
CA PHE A 91 -1.67 -5.22 -8.48
C PHE A 91 -1.31 -5.74 -9.87
N PHE A 92 -0.70 -6.94 -9.94
CA PHE A 92 -0.31 -7.56 -11.20
C PHE A 92 -1.49 -7.74 -12.15
N CYS A 93 -2.65 -8.23 -11.67
CA CYS A 93 -3.82 -8.43 -12.50
C CYS A 93 -4.31 -7.13 -13.17
N GLY A 94 -4.29 -6.01 -12.43
CA GLY A 94 -4.60 -4.70 -12.98
C GLY A 94 -3.54 -4.19 -13.95
N PHE A 95 -2.28 -4.22 -13.52
CA PHE A 95 -1.13 -3.78 -14.32
C PHE A 95 -1.01 -4.55 -15.63
N TRP A 96 -1.21 -5.86 -15.62
CA TRP A 96 -1.15 -6.71 -16.81
C TRP A 96 -2.22 -6.35 -17.84
N GLN A 97 -3.45 -6.07 -17.39
CA GLN A 97 -4.52 -5.65 -18.28
C GLN A 97 -4.23 -4.29 -18.92
N TRP A 98 -3.63 -3.38 -18.16
CA TRP A 98 -3.17 -2.10 -18.68
C TRP A 98 -2.02 -2.26 -19.67
N LEU A 99 -0.98 -3.02 -19.30
CA LEU A 99 0.20 -3.27 -20.13
C LEU A 99 -0.15 -3.92 -21.46
N ARG A 100 -1.08 -4.89 -21.46
CA ARG A 100 -1.55 -5.56 -22.67
C ARG A 100 -2.12 -4.61 -23.72
N ARG A 101 -2.66 -3.43 -23.33
CA ARG A 101 -3.12 -2.44 -24.31
C ARG A 101 -1.99 -1.87 -25.16
N PHE A 102 -0.78 -1.78 -24.61
CA PHE A 102 0.39 -1.26 -25.31
C PHE A 102 1.15 -2.39 -26.00
N VAL A 103 1.31 -3.53 -25.33
CA VAL A 103 2.02 -4.69 -25.88
C VAL A 103 1.27 -5.32 -27.06
N ALA A 104 -0.07 -5.36 -27.04
CA ALA A 104 -0.85 -5.89 -28.17
C ALA A 104 -0.72 -5.04 -29.44
N ALA A 105 -0.27 -3.79 -29.34
CA ALA A 105 -0.03 -2.93 -30.49
C ALA A 105 1.29 -3.27 -31.22
N GLU A 106 2.20 -4.01 -30.60
CA GLU A 106 3.51 -4.38 -31.16
C GLU A 106 3.76 -5.90 -31.07
N PRO A 107 3.37 -6.72 -32.07
CA PRO A 107 3.51 -8.18 -32.03
C PRO A 107 4.96 -8.69 -31.92
N ARG A 108 5.96 -7.83 -32.19
CA ARG A 108 7.40 -8.14 -32.04
C ARG A 108 7.91 -8.02 -30.60
N ARG A 109 7.16 -7.42 -29.68
CA ARG A 109 7.52 -7.25 -28.26
C ARG A 109 6.54 -7.96 -27.35
N ALA A 110 6.19 -9.21 -27.65
CA ALA A 110 5.32 -10.01 -26.81
C ALA A 110 6.01 -10.35 -25.49
N VAL A 111 5.93 -9.46 -24.50
CA VAL A 111 6.44 -9.71 -23.14
C VAL A 111 5.61 -10.84 -22.52
N SER A 112 6.28 -11.91 -22.09
CA SER A 112 5.61 -13.08 -21.51
C SER A 112 5.12 -12.79 -20.09
N LEU A 113 3.94 -13.31 -19.75
CA LEU A 113 3.42 -13.32 -18.38
C LEU A 113 4.40 -14.00 -17.41
N ALA A 114 5.10 -15.03 -17.89
CA ALA A 114 6.13 -15.75 -17.15
C ALA A 114 7.37 -14.91 -16.81
N VAL A 115 7.50 -13.71 -17.40
CA VAL A 115 8.54 -12.74 -17.06
C VAL A 115 7.98 -11.69 -16.10
N VAL A 116 6.86 -11.07 -16.45
CA VAL A 116 6.32 -9.91 -15.71
C VAL A 116 5.87 -10.29 -14.30
N PHE A 117 5.12 -11.39 -14.14
CA PHE A 117 4.59 -11.77 -12.84
C PHE A 117 5.71 -12.13 -11.85
N PRO A 118 6.65 -13.04 -12.17
CA PRO A 118 7.75 -13.34 -11.27
C PRO A 118 8.64 -12.14 -10.98
N TYR A 119 8.93 -11.29 -11.98
CA TYR A 119 9.73 -10.08 -11.76
C TYR A 119 9.10 -9.14 -10.74
N LEU A 120 7.79 -8.86 -10.87
CA LEU A 120 7.08 -8.03 -9.89
C LEU A 120 7.05 -8.69 -8.50
N LEU A 121 6.76 -9.99 -8.44
CA LEU A 121 6.63 -10.69 -7.16
C LEU A 121 7.99 -10.79 -6.42
N ILE A 122 9.09 -10.98 -7.13
CA ILE A 122 10.45 -10.90 -6.57
C ILE A 122 10.70 -9.54 -5.94
N GLY A 123 10.32 -8.45 -6.64
CA GLY A 123 10.41 -7.10 -6.09
C GLY A 123 9.61 -6.93 -4.80
N TRP A 124 8.39 -7.47 -4.76
CA TRP A 124 7.55 -7.45 -3.55
C TRP A 124 8.14 -8.25 -2.39
N LEU A 125 8.73 -9.42 -2.65
CA LEU A 125 9.34 -10.27 -1.63
C LEU A 125 10.66 -9.71 -1.09
N SER A 126 11.28 -8.73 -1.76
CA SER A 126 12.50 -8.07 -1.26
C SER A 126 12.30 -7.39 0.09
N VAL A 127 11.06 -7.09 0.48
CA VAL A 127 10.72 -6.55 1.81
C VAL A 127 11.20 -7.46 2.94
N TYR A 128 11.23 -8.79 2.74
CA TYR A 128 11.73 -9.74 3.74
C TYR A 128 13.24 -9.64 3.98
N GLY A 129 13.98 -8.98 3.10
CA GLY A 129 15.42 -8.75 3.28
C GLY A 129 15.77 -7.41 3.95
N ILE A 130 14.81 -6.49 4.09
CA ILE A 130 15.07 -5.09 4.49
C ILE A 130 14.16 -4.64 5.64
N GLY A 131 12.93 -5.15 5.70
CA GLY A 131 11.92 -4.74 6.67
C GLY A 131 11.55 -5.84 7.67
N LEU A 132 10.62 -5.50 8.56
CA LEU A 132 10.09 -6.45 9.54
C LEU A 132 9.29 -7.55 8.84
N VAL A 133 9.51 -8.78 9.27
CA VAL A 133 8.84 -9.99 8.79
C VAL A 133 7.37 -10.04 9.26
N THR A 134 7.11 -9.54 10.47
CA THR A 134 5.78 -9.48 11.07
C THR A 134 4.95 -8.34 10.49
N LEU A 135 3.63 -8.54 10.46
CA LEU A 135 2.68 -7.57 9.93
C LEU A 135 2.91 -6.24 10.64
N ASN A 136 2.90 -5.14 9.89
CA ASN A 136 3.13 -3.81 10.43
C ASN A 136 2.41 -2.77 9.57
N TYR A 137 2.47 -1.50 10.01
CA TYR A 137 1.81 -0.40 9.32
C TYR A 137 2.36 -0.15 7.90
N ASN A 138 3.65 -0.40 7.63
CA ASN A 138 4.23 -0.24 6.30
C ASN A 138 3.72 -1.30 5.32
N THR A 139 3.53 -2.53 5.80
CA THR A 139 2.98 -3.64 5.03
C THR A 139 1.51 -3.38 4.71
N LEU A 140 0.72 -2.95 5.70
CA LEU A 140 -0.67 -2.55 5.48
C LEU A 140 -0.79 -1.37 4.51
N ASN A 141 0.05 -0.35 4.66
CA ASN A 141 0.08 0.80 3.77
C ASN A 141 0.41 0.36 2.34
N SER A 142 1.41 -0.50 2.17
CA SER A 142 1.81 -1.04 0.88
C SER A 142 0.72 -1.89 0.25
N ALA A 143 -0.03 -2.66 1.06
CA ALA A 143 -1.18 -3.44 0.63
C ALA A 143 -2.33 -2.55 0.11
N CYS A 144 -2.66 -1.47 0.83
CA CYS A 144 -3.63 -0.47 0.39
C CYS A 144 -3.19 0.19 -0.93
N LEU A 145 -1.92 0.63 -0.99
CA LEU A 145 -1.35 1.28 -2.17
C LEU A 145 -1.35 0.36 -3.39
N ALA A 146 -0.92 -0.90 -3.24
CA ALA A 146 -0.94 -1.90 -4.30
C ALA A 146 -2.35 -2.18 -4.81
N SER A 147 -3.32 -2.27 -3.89
CA SER A 147 -4.73 -2.48 -4.23
C SER A 147 -5.30 -1.31 -5.02
N VAL A 148 -5.06 -0.07 -4.57
CA VAL A 148 -5.48 1.14 -5.29
C VAL A 148 -4.81 1.23 -6.66
N ALA A 149 -3.48 1.04 -6.74
CA ALA A 149 -2.76 1.10 -8.01
C ALA A 149 -3.21 0.00 -8.99
N GLY A 150 -3.42 -1.22 -8.52
CA GLY A 150 -3.98 -2.31 -9.31
C GLY A 150 -5.37 -2.00 -9.87
N LEU A 151 -6.27 -1.50 -9.02
CA LEU A 151 -7.61 -1.07 -9.44
C LEU A 151 -7.56 0.07 -10.44
N LEU A 152 -6.67 1.06 -10.24
CA LEU A 152 -6.48 2.16 -11.18
C LEU A 152 -5.99 1.63 -12.54
N PHE A 153 -4.98 0.76 -12.58
CA PHE A 153 -4.55 0.15 -13.84
C PHE A 153 -5.69 -0.60 -14.53
N TYR A 154 -6.47 -1.38 -13.78
CA TYR A 154 -7.65 -2.07 -14.30
C TYR A 154 -8.68 -1.10 -14.91
N ILE A 155 -9.00 -0.01 -14.20
CA ILE A 155 -9.93 1.03 -14.66
C ILE A 155 -9.38 1.67 -15.94
N LEU A 156 -8.13 2.14 -15.93
CA LEU A 156 -7.45 2.75 -17.08
C LEU A 156 -7.44 1.81 -18.28
N ALA A 157 -7.33 0.49 -18.06
CA ALA A 157 -7.38 -0.56 -19.05
C ALA A 157 -8.78 -0.87 -19.60
N HIS A 158 -9.85 -0.36 -19.01
CA HIS A 158 -11.23 -0.66 -19.42
C HIS A 158 -12.12 0.55 -19.59
N VAL A 159 -11.64 1.77 -19.34
CA VAL A 159 -12.42 3.00 -19.53
C VAL A 159 -13.03 3.00 -20.94
N PRO A 160 -14.38 3.05 -21.05
CA PRO A 160 -15.06 3.06 -22.33
C PRO A 160 -14.80 4.38 -23.06
N ARG A 161 -14.69 4.33 -24.40
CA ARG A 161 -14.45 5.51 -25.23
C ARG A 161 -15.67 6.44 -25.31
N ARG A 162 -16.88 5.91 -25.15
CA ARG A 162 -18.18 6.62 -25.07
C ARG A 162 -19.18 5.74 -24.29
N GLY A 163 -20.15 6.36 -23.61
CA GLY A 163 -21.27 5.66 -22.96
C GLY A 163 -21.16 5.48 -21.44
N VAL A 164 -22.10 4.73 -20.88
CA VAL A 164 -22.21 4.44 -19.43
C VAL A 164 -21.04 3.55 -18.98
N GLN A 165 -20.50 3.81 -17.79
CA GLN A 165 -19.42 3.01 -17.23
C GLN A 165 -19.92 1.61 -16.84
N PRO A 166 -19.23 0.52 -17.23
CA PRO A 166 -19.55 -0.82 -16.76
C PRO A 166 -19.57 -0.90 -15.23
N GLY A 167 -20.47 -1.70 -14.64
CA GLY A 167 -20.57 -1.86 -13.19
C GLY A 167 -19.25 -2.25 -12.51
N ARG A 168 -18.38 -3.00 -13.21
CA ARG A 168 -17.03 -3.34 -12.71
C ARG A 168 -16.12 -2.11 -12.54
N ILE A 169 -16.24 -1.10 -13.39
CA ILE A 169 -15.49 0.16 -13.27
C ILE A 169 -16.03 0.98 -12.10
N VAL A 170 -17.35 1.04 -11.96
CA VAL A 170 -17.99 1.71 -10.82
C VAL A 170 -17.57 1.06 -9.50
N ALA A 171 -17.60 -0.27 -9.41
CA ALA A 171 -17.10 -1.01 -8.25
C ALA A 171 -15.61 -0.75 -8.00
N GLY A 172 -14.78 -0.72 -9.06
CA GLY A 172 -13.36 -0.39 -8.93
C GLY A 172 -13.12 1.02 -8.39
N LEU A 173 -13.84 2.02 -8.90
CA LEU A 173 -13.77 3.41 -8.43
C LEU A 173 -14.20 3.53 -6.95
N PHE A 174 -15.25 2.81 -6.57
CA PHE A 174 -15.69 2.74 -5.19
C PHE A 174 -14.60 2.14 -4.29
N MET A 175 -14.01 1.01 -4.70
CA MET A 175 -12.95 0.35 -3.94
C MET A 175 -11.66 1.19 -3.85
N VAL A 176 -11.32 1.97 -4.88
CA VAL A 176 -10.22 2.95 -4.82
C VAL A 176 -10.44 3.95 -3.68
N GLY A 177 -11.66 4.50 -3.58
CA GLY A 177 -12.03 5.38 -2.47
C GLY A 177 -11.97 4.68 -1.11
N PHE A 178 -12.51 3.47 -1.03
CA PHE A 178 -12.56 2.66 0.20
C PHE A 178 -11.16 2.36 0.75
N PHE A 179 -10.26 1.82 -0.07
CA PHE A 179 -8.88 1.54 0.35
C PHE A 179 -8.09 2.81 0.67
N SER A 180 -8.36 3.91 -0.04
CA SER A 180 -7.72 5.20 0.29
C SER A 180 -8.16 5.76 1.63
N ALA A 181 -9.43 5.60 1.99
CA ALA A 181 -9.92 5.97 3.31
C ALA A 181 -9.37 5.07 4.42
N LEU A 182 -9.24 3.76 4.17
CA LEU A 182 -8.58 2.86 5.13
C LEU A 182 -7.12 3.24 5.37
N ASP A 183 -6.39 3.61 4.31
CA ASP A 183 -5.00 4.03 4.41
C ASP A 183 -4.81 5.31 5.24
N LEU A 184 -5.86 6.14 5.38
CA LEU A 184 -5.84 7.34 6.23
C LEU A 184 -5.45 7.00 7.68
N PHE A 185 -5.96 5.86 8.17
CA PHE A 185 -5.72 5.37 9.53
C PHE A 185 -4.45 4.54 9.63
N VAL A 186 -3.86 4.12 8.51
CA VAL A 186 -2.58 3.41 8.48
C VAL A 186 -1.42 4.40 8.37
N LYS A 187 -1.45 5.27 7.36
CA LYS A 187 -0.42 6.27 7.04
C LYS A 187 -1.03 7.48 6.34
N PHE A 188 -1.51 8.43 7.14
CA PHE A 188 -2.22 9.64 6.71
C PHE A 188 -1.59 10.39 5.49
N PRO A 189 -0.28 10.69 5.44
CA PRO A 189 0.30 11.41 4.30
C PRO A 189 0.19 10.62 2.99
N THR A 190 0.34 9.30 3.05
CA THR A 190 0.25 8.43 1.87
C THR A 190 -1.19 8.37 1.35
N ALA A 191 -2.18 8.32 2.24
CA ALA A 191 -3.59 8.32 1.88
C ALA A 191 -4.01 9.57 1.09
N ILE A 192 -3.53 10.76 1.49
CA ILE A 192 -3.80 12.02 0.78
C ILE A 192 -3.22 11.98 -0.63
N ILE A 193 -1.93 11.60 -0.75
CA ILE A 193 -1.25 11.53 -2.05
C ILE A 193 -1.92 10.50 -2.95
N MET A 194 -2.28 9.34 -2.39
CA MET A 194 -2.92 8.25 -3.13
C MET A 194 -4.32 8.65 -3.63
N PHE A 195 -5.17 9.23 -2.78
CA PHE A 195 -6.50 9.68 -3.18
C PHE A 195 -6.44 10.84 -4.18
N GLY A 196 -5.61 11.85 -3.91
CA GLY A 196 -5.40 12.99 -4.80
C GLY A 196 -4.83 12.57 -6.15
N GLY A 197 -3.85 11.66 -6.15
CA GLY A 197 -3.26 11.07 -7.35
C GLY A 197 -4.27 10.25 -8.16
N ALA A 198 -5.12 9.47 -7.50
CA ALA A 198 -6.20 8.72 -8.14
C ALA A 198 -7.19 9.65 -8.85
N VAL A 199 -7.65 10.70 -8.15
CA VAL A 199 -8.53 11.73 -8.72
C VAL A 199 -7.87 12.41 -9.91
N LEU A 200 -6.61 12.85 -9.78
CA LEU A 200 -5.86 13.50 -10.85
C LEU A 200 -5.75 12.59 -12.08
N LEU A 201 -5.37 11.33 -11.91
CA LEU A 201 -5.25 10.36 -13.01
C LEU A 201 -6.58 10.14 -13.72
N ILE A 202 -7.68 10.05 -12.97
CA ILE A 202 -9.03 9.89 -13.55
C ILE A 202 -9.44 11.14 -14.33
N VAL A 203 -9.21 12.34 -13.79
CA VAL A 203 -9.49 13.60 -14.48
C VAL A 203 -8.71 13.68 -15.79
N LEU A 204 -7.41 13.39 -15.77
CA LEU A 204 -6.54 13.44 -16.95
C LEU A 204 -6.93 12.40 -18.00
N HIS A 205 -7.23 11.17 -17.58
CA HIS A 205 -7.55 10.07 -18.50
C HIS A 205 -8.97 10.18 -19.09
N MET A 206 -9.94 10.63 -18.28
CA MET A 206 -11.34 10.76 -18.69
C MET A 206 -11.70 12.15 -19.24
N ARG A 207 -10.74 13.08 -19.40
CA ARG A 207 -10.99 14.45 -19.91
C ARG A 207 -11.80 14.52 -21.21
N ARG A 208 -11.68 13.48 -22.06
CA ARG A 208 -12.38 13.37 -23.35
C ARG A 208 -13.84 12.87 -23.22
N LEU A 209 -14.26 12.38 -22.06
CA LEU A 209 -15.59 11.83 -21.80
C LEU A 209 -16.59 12.85 -21.22
N GLY A 210 -16.16 14.11 -21.07
CA GLY A 210 -16.99 15.22 -20.57
C GLY A 210 -17.01 15.37 -19.04
N ARG A 211 -17.34 16.57 -18.57
CA ARG A 211 -17.30 16.95 -17.14
C ARG A 211 -18.23 16.12 -16.26
N ARG A 212 -19.40 15.72 -16.77
CA ARG A 212 -20.38 14.91 -16.02
C ARG A 212 -19.84 13.52 -15.66
N THR A 213 -19.15 12.86 -16.58
CA THR A 213 -18.56 11.53 -16.37
C THR A 213 -17.44 11.59 -15.32
N ILE A 214 -16.63 12.66 -15.35
CA ILE A 214 -15.58 12.90 -14.37
C ILE A 214 -16.18 13.15 -12.98
N ALA A 215 -17.19 14.03 -12.90
CA ALA A 215 -17.88 14.31 -11.64
C ALA A 215 -18.53 13.05 -11.06
N PHE A 216 -19.14 12.21 -11.90
CA PHE A 216 -19.66 10.91 -11.50
C PHE A 216 -18.55 9.99 -10.94
N ALA A 217 -17.43 9.84 -11.65
CA ALA A 217 -16.32 8.99 -11.20
C ALA A 217 -15.67 9.47 -9.89
N ILE A 218 -15.55 10.78 -9.70
CA ILE A 218 -15.11 11.39 -8.44
C ILE A 218 -16.15 11.13 -7.35
N GLY A 219 -17.44 11.33 -7.65
CA GLY A 219 -18.54 11.06 -6.72
C GLY A 219 -18.53 9.62 -6.21
N ILE A 220 -18.31 8.64 -7.08
CA ILE A 220 -18.21 7.22 -6.70
C ILE A 220 -17.00 6.96 -5.79
N GLN A 221 -15.84 7.58 -6.05
CA GLN A 221 -14.68 7.49 -5.15
C GLN A 221 -14.95 8.11 -3.79
N ILE A 222 -15.64 9.26 -3.74
CA ILE A 222 -16.03 9.90 -2.49
C ILE A 222 -17.01 9.00 -1.71
N LEU A 223 -18.00 8.39 -2.38
CA LEU A 223 -18.89 7.41 -1.75
C LEU A 223 -18.11 6.22 -1.19
N GLY A 224 -17.13 5.71 -1.94
CA GLY A 224 -16.23 4.65 -1.47
C GLY A 224 -15.41 5.06 -0.26
N ALA A 225 -14.84 6.27 -0.27
CA ALA A 225 -14.08 6.80 0.86
C ALA A 225 -14.97 6.97 2.11
N MET A 226 -16.19 7.50 1.95
CA MET A 226 -17.15 7.58 3.05
C MET A 226 -17.52 6.20 3.60
N ALA A 227 -17.68 5.19 2.74
CA ALA A 227 -17.92 3.81 3.18
C ALA A 227 -16.71 3.23 3.93
N GLY A 228 -15.48 3.53 3.49
CA GLY A 228 -14.25 3.11 4.18
C GLY A 228 -14.10 3.76 5.56
N LEU A 229 -14.39 5.06 5.66
CA LEU A 229 -14.45 5.78 6.93
C LEU A 229 -15.54 5.19 7.85
N ALA A 230 -16.73 4.94 7.31
CA ALA A 230 -17.84 4.36 8.06
C ALA A 230 -17.50 2.96 8.58
N ALA A 231 -16.90 2.10 7.74
CA ALA A 231 -16.47 0.76 8.15
C ALA A 231 -15.43 0.83 9.28
N TYR A 232 -14.44 1.72 9.17
CA TYR A 232 -13.47 1.93 10.24
C TYR A 232 -14.14 2.40 11.53
N PHE A 233 -15.02 3.41 11.48
CA PHE A 233 -15.63 3.96 12.68
C PHE A 233 -16.69 3.04 13.31
N ALA A 234 -17.32 2.18 12.52
CA ALA A 234 -18.27 1.19 12.99
C ALA A 234 -17.57 0.01 13.69
N ASP A 235 -16.49 -0.50 13.10
CA ASP A 235 -15.90 -1.78 13.52
C ASP A 235 -14.60 -1.67 14.30
N VAL A 236 -13.80 -0.62 14.09
CA VAL A 236 -12.45 -0.50 14.67
C VAL A 236 -12.46 0.43 15.89
N ARG A 237 -12.97 1.65 15.73
CA ARG A 237 -12.96 2.64 16.82
C ARG A 237 -14.04 3.68 16.60
N SER A 238 -14.80 4.03 17.64
CA SER A 238 -15.82 5.07 17.52
C SER A 238 -15.22 6.45 17.20
N ILE A 239 -15.99 7.27 16.49
CA ILE A 239 -15.57 8.64 16.13
C ILE A 239 -15.30 9.51 17.36
N THR A 240 -16.08 9.31 18.43
CA THR A 240 -15.92 10.05 19.70
C THR A 240 -14.60 9.70 20.37
N ALA A 241 -14.25 8.42 20.44
CA ALA A 241 -12.97 7.96 20.98
C ALA A 241 -11.78 8.39 20.12
N TRP A 242 -11.96 8.54 18.80
CA TRP A 242 -10.91 9.07 17.94
C TRP A 242 -10.70 10.58 18.17
N LEU A 243 -11.78 11.37 18.18
CA LEU A 243 -11.73 12.81 18.40
C LEU A 243 -11.20 13.20 19.78
N SER A 244 -11.54 12.45 20.83
CA SER A 244 -11.08 12.75 22.20
C SER A 244 -9.57 12.57 22.38
N ASN A 245 -8.93 11.73 21.57
CA ASN A 245 -7.49 11.46 21.64
C ASN A 245 -6.66 12.38 20.74
N TYR A 246 -7.29 13.04 19.76
CA TYR A 246 -6.63 13.90 18.79
C TYR A 246 -5.85 15.09 19.41
N PRO A 247 -6.37 15.81 20.44
CA PRO A 247 -5.62 16.89 21.10
C PRO A 247 -4.36 16.40 21.84
N GLY A 248 -4.41 15.19 22.41
CA GLY A 248 -3.26 14.56 23.06
C GLY A 248 -2.16 14.20 22.05
N GLN A 249 -2.55 13.67 20.89
CA GLN A 249 -1.64 13.29 19.81
C GLN A 249 -0.90 14.49 19.21
N LEU A 250 -1.61 15.60 18.96
CA LEU A 250 -1.00 16.84 18.49
C LEU A 250 -0.01 17.41 19.51
N ARG A 251 -0.31 17.30 20.82
CA ARG A 251 0.58 17.75 21.88
C ARG A 251 1.89 16.96 21.89
N VAL A 252 1.83 15.62 21.78
CA VAL A 252 3.05 14.78 21.74
C VAL A 252 3.92 15.11 20.53
N VAL A 253 3.35 15.27 19.34
CA VAL A 253 4.14 15.67 18.16
C VAL A 253 4.73 17.05 18.31
N SER A 254 3.97 18.01 18.84
CA SER A 254 4.49 19.36 19.10
C SER A 254 5.64 19.39 20.11
N GLN A 255 5.73 18.41 21.01
CA GLN A 255 6.80 18.27 22.00
C GLN A 255 8.04 17.55 21.45
N VAL A 256 7.87 16.63 20.50
CA VAL A 256 8.97 15.94 19.82
C VAL A 256 9.54 16.80 18.69
N SER A 257 8.72 17.63 18.06
CA SER A 257 9.17 18.67 17.14
C SER A 257 9.69 19.88 17.92
N HIS A 258 10.94 19.78 18.39
CA HIS A 258 11.87 20.85 18.77
C HIS A 258 12.48 20.72 20.19
N ASN A 259 13.60 20.02 20.25
CA ASN A 259 14.80 20.65 20.82
C ASN A 259 15.40 21.53 19.71
N GLN A 260 15.01 22.81 19.66
CA GLN A 260 15.49 23.80 18.68
C GLN A 260 17.02 23.99 18.68
N ALA A 261 17.73 23.46 19.68
CA ALA A 261 19.19 23.54 19.81
C ALA A 261 19.99 22.56 18.92
N LEU A 262 19.35 21.56 18.29
CA LEU A 262 20.05 20.58 17.42
C LEU A 262 20.00 20.92 15.93
N CYS A 263 19.29 21.98 15.52
CA CYS A 263 19.29 22.47 14.13
C CYS A 263 20.51 23.36 13.80
N CYS A 264 21.42 23.58 14.76
CA CYS A 264 22.66 24.32 14.58
C CYS A 264 23.85 23.50 15.11
N PHE A 265 24.22 22.42 14.42
CA PHE A 265 25.59 21.92 14.48
C PHE A 265 26.24 22.09 13.11
N PRO A 266 27.30 22.91 12.97
CA PRO A 266 28.05 23.01 11.74
C PRO A 266 28.95 21.78 11.58
N MET A 267 29.03 21.27 10.35
CA MET A 267 30.12 20.47 9.77
C MET A 267 30.95 19.57 10.71
N CYS A 268 30.87 18.26 10.45
CA CYS A 268 32.09 17.51 10.13
C CYS A 268 31.83 16.64 8.89
N VAL A 269 32.57 17.00 7.84
CA VAL A 269 32.61 16.41 6.51
C VAL A 269 33.25 15.01 6.58
N LEU A 270 32.70 14.04 5.84
CA LEU A 270 33.42 13.13 4.93
C LEU A 270 32.40 12.46 3.96
N PRO A 271 32.79 12.12 2.72
CA PRO A 271 31.93 12.28 1.55
C PRO A 271 31.41 10.95 0.99
N ASN A 272 30.11 10.87 0.72
CA ASN A 272 29.56 10.52 -0.59
C ASN A 272 28.05 10.26 -0.51
N HIS A 273 27.32 11.05 -1.30
CA HIS A 273 25.94 10.85 -1.76
C HIS A 273 24.85 10.59 -0.71
N SER A 274 23.99 11.58 -0.47
CA SER A 274 22.56 11.57 -0.88
C SER A 274 21.77 12.71 -0.19
N ALA A 275 20.89 13.35 -0.94
CA ALA A 275 20.19 14.58 -0.58
C ALA A 275 19.22 14.45 0.61
N CYS A 276 19.21 15.47 1.46
CA CYS A 276 18.27 15.65 2.57
C CYS A 276 16.98 16.32 2.06
N PHE A 277 15.83 15.63 2.11
CA PHE A 277 14.52 16.23 1.82
C PHE A 277 13.91 16.75 3.13
N CYS A 278 13.94 18.07 3.32
CA CYS A 278 13.40 18.74 4.49
C CYS A 278 11.88 18.96 4.32
N TYR A 279 11.08 18.43 5.25
CA TYR A 279 9.62 18.62 5.30
C TYR A 279 9.30 20.09 5.66
N VAL A 280 8.87 20.88 4.67
CA VAL A 280 8.22 22.18 4.89
C VAL A 280 6.77 22.05 4.42
N THR A 281 5.83 21.75 5.32
CA THR A 281 4.38 21.82 5.01
C THR A 281 3.49 21.85 6.26
N PHE A 282 3.83 22.66 7.28
CA PHE A 282 2.90 22.96 8.38
C PHE A 282 2.93 24.45 8.74
N ARG A 283 2.55 25.30 7.80
CA ARG A 283 2.34 26.74 8.05
C ARG A 283 1.27 27.36 7.13
N LEU A 284 0.16 26.66 6.93
CA LEU A 284 -0.95 27.17 6.11
C LEU A 284 -2.34 27.07 6.76
N PHE A 285 -2.45 26.74 8.05
CA PHE A 285 -3.68 26.92 8.81
C PHE A 285 -3.36 27.43 10.21
N SER A 286 -3.25 28.75 10.30
CA SER A 286 -3.30 29.55 11.53
C SER A 286 -3.95 30.87 11.17
#